data_AF-A0A6V8KPA1-F1
#
_entry.id   AF-A0A6V8KPA1-F1
#
_cell.length_a   1.000
_cell.length_b   1.000
_cell.length_c   1.000
_cell.angle_alpha   90.00
_cell.angle_beta   90.00
_cell.angle_gamma   90.00
#
_symmetry.space_group_name_H-M   'P 1'
#
loop_
_entity.id
_entity.type
_entity.pdbx_description
1 polymer ?
#
loop_
_entity_poly.entity_id
_entity_poly.type
_entity_poly.pdbx_seq_one_letter_code
_entity_poly.pdbx_strand_id
1 'polypeptide(L)' 'MSFQGYLNTIKARTGLGPHDFRRLAAERGLDRPGTKAAAVIAWLAEEYGLGRGHAMAIVAVLKGEAPVLDADHRAD' A
#
# COMPACT_ATOMS: atom_id res chain seq x y z
N MET A 1 -2.95 11.51 12.69
CA MET A 1 -2.16 10.30 12.32
C MET A 1 -1.40 10.62 11.04
N SER A 2 -0.08 10.40 11.00
CA SER A 2 0.74 10.72 9.82
C SER A 2 0.61 9.65 8.74
N PHE A 3 1.00 9.97 7.50
CA PHE A 3 1.05 8.99 6.40
C PHE A 3 1.93 7.78 6.76
N GLN A 4 3.10 8.03 7.36
CA GLN A 4 3.97 6.96 7.87
C GLN A 4 3.30 6.09 8.94
N GLY A 5 2.44 6.68 9.78
CA GLY A 5 1.67 5.93 10.78
C GLY A 5 0.71 4.92 10.14
N TYR A 6 0.10 5.26 9.00
CA TYR A 6 -0.69 4.31 8.22
C TYR A 6 0.17 3.17 7.66
N LEU A 7 1.32 3.49 7.05
CA LEU A 7 2.22 2.47 6.51
C LEU A 7 2.75 1.52 7.59
N ASN A 8 3.11 2.05 8.76
CA ASN A 8 3.55 1.24 9.90
C ASN A 8 2.44 0.31 10.40
N THR A 9 1.21 0.82 10.49
CA THR A 9 0.04 0.02 10.90
C THR A 9 -0.26 -1.06 9.87
N ILE A 10 -0.15 -0.75 8.58
CA ILE A 10 -0.33 -1.74 7.51
C ILE A 10 0.73 -2.83 7.62
N LYS A 11 2.03 -2.49 7.70
CA LYS A 11 3.12 -3.45 7.85
C LYS A 11 2.94 -4.32 9.10
N ALA A 12 2.52 -3.74 10.22
CA ALA A 12 2.23 -4.48 11.44
C ALA A 12 1.06 -5.48 11.30
N ARG A 13 0.06 -5.18 10.45
CA ARG A 13 -1.11 -6.03 10.24
C ARG A 13 -0.93 -7.08 9.15
N THR A 14 -0.18 -6.76 8.10
CA THR A 14 -0.07 -7.60 6.91
C THR A 14 1.29 -8.28 6.78
N GLY A 15 2.30 -7.81 7.51
CA GLY A 15 3.70 -8.19 7.31
C GLY A 15 4.34 -7.60 6.05
N LEU A 16 3.59 -6.79 5.27
CA LEU A 16 4.00 -6.31 3.95
C LEU A 16 4.28 -4.82 3.95
N GLY A 17 5.35 -4.42 3.28
CA GLY A 17 5.75 -3.04 3.08
C GLY A 17 5.21 -2.42 1.77
N PRO A 18 5.42 -1.11 1.58
CA PRO A 18 5.06 -0.40 0.35
C PRO A 18 5.58 -1.04 -0.94
N HIS A 19 6.83 -1.53 -0.94
CA HIS A 19 7.44 -2.21 -2.08
C HIS A 19 6.77 -3.55 -2.40
N ASP A 20 6.39 -4.32 -1.38
CA ASP A 20 5.66 -5.58 -1.56
C ASP A 20 4.31 -5.33 -2.23
N PHE A 21 3.57 -4.31 -1.77
CA PHE A 21 2.29 -3.95 -2.37
C PHE A 21 2.43 -3.48 -3.81
N ARG A 22 3.52 -2.81 -4.19
CA ARG A 22 3.80 -2.47 -5.59
C ARG A 22 3.97 -3.72 -6.45
N ARG A 23 4.80 -4.68 -5.99
CA ARG A 23 5.00 -5.95 -6.68
C ARG A 23 3.70 -6.74 -6.81
N LEU A 24 2.95 -6.88 -5.71
CA LEU A 24 1.68 -7.61 -5.69
C LEU A 24 0.60 -6.94 -6.55
N ALA A 25 0.56 -5.60 -6.58
CA ALA A 25 -0.35 -4.87 -7.46
C ALA A 25 0.01 -5.10 -8.94
N ALA A 26 1.30 -5.12 -9.29
CA ALA A 26 1.77 -5.41 -10.64
C ALA A 26 1.42 -6.83 -11.09
N GLU A 27 1.63 -7.83 -10.22
CA GLU A 27 1.24 -9.23 -10.47
C GLU A 27 -0.28 -9.37 -10.73
N ARG A 28 -1.09 -8.45 -10.20
CA ARG A 28 -2.55 -8.39 -10.38
C ARG A 28 -3.00 -7.46 -11.50
N GLY A 29 -2.08 -6.73 -12.13
CA GLY A 29 -2.39 -5.69 -13.11
C GLY A 29 -3.14 -4.48 -12.53
N LEU A 30 -3.01 -4.24 -11.22
CA LEU A 30 -3.59 -3.14 -10.45
C LEU A 30 -2.65 -1.92 -10.30
N ASP A 31 -1.51 -1.92 -10.98
CA ASP A 31 -0.53 -0.82 -11.03
C ASP A 31 -0.61 0.00 -12.33
N ARG A 32 -1.51 -0.38 -13.25
CA ARG A 32 -1.61 0.23 -14.57
C ARG A 32 -2.28 1.61 -14.54
N PRO A 33 -1.90 2.52 -15.46
CA PRO A 33 -2.65 3.76 -15.69
C PRO A 33 -4.14 3.48 -15.91
N GLY A 34 -5.00 4.22 -15.20
CA GLY A 34 -6.45 4.02 -15.25
C GLY A 34 -6.99 2.97 -14.27
N THR A 35 -6.14 2.29 -13.49
CA THR A 35 -6.61 1.44 -12.40
C THR A 35 -7.43 2.26 -11.40
N LYS A 36 -8.66 1.81 -11.16
CA LYS A 36 -9.57 2.48 -10.22
C LYS A 36 -9.09 2.20 -8.80
N ALA A 37 -9.01 3.24 -7.98
CA ALA A 37 -8.71 3.11 -6.55
C ALA A 37 -9.66 2.12 -5.85
N ALA A 38 -10.92 2.06 -6.26
CA ALA A 38 -11.90 1.12 -5.74
C ALA A 38 -11.49 -0.36 -5.92
N ALA A 39 -10.84 -0.71 -7.04
CA ALA A 39 -10.38 -2.08 -7.28
C ALA A 39 -9.25 -2.47 -6.32
N VAL A 40 -8.31 -1.54 -6.09
CA VAL A 40 -7.22 -1.73 -5.11
C VAL A 40 -7.80 -1.83 -3.70
N ILE A 41 -8.78 -0.98 -3.35
CA ILE A 41 -9.41 -1.01 -2.02
C ILE A 41 -10.15 -2.33 -1.79
N ALA A 42 -10.90 -2.83 -2.79
CA ALA A 42 -11.60 -4.11 -2.69
C ALA A 42 -10.60 -5.26 -2.46
N TRP A 43 -9.55 -5.33 -3.29
CA TRP A 43 -8.48 -6.31 -3.11
C TRP A 43 -7.85 -6.27 -1.71
N LEU A 44 -7.47 -5.08 -1.23
CA LEU A 44 -6.83 -4.93 0.07
C LEU A 44 -7.76 -5.24 1.24
N ALA A 45 -9.06 -5.01 1.08
CA ALA A 45 -10.06 -5.39 2.07
C ALA A 45 -10.26 -6.91 2.10
N GLU A 46 -10.37 -7.54 0.94
CA GLU A 46 -10.62 -8.99 0.80
C GLU A 46 -9.44 -9.83 1.29
N GLU A 47 -8.21 -9.47 0.95
CA GLU A 47 -7.05 -10.31 1.26
C GLU A 47 -6.34 -9.97 2.57
N TYR A 48 -6.41 -8.71 2.99
CA TYR A 48 -5.64 -8.21 4.13
C TYR A 48 -6.52 -7.57 5.22
N GLY A 49 -7.84 -7.54 5.03
CA GLY A 49 -8.76 -6.93 5.99
C GLY A 49 -8.50 -5.43 6.21
N LEU A 50 -7.91 -4.75 5.22
CA LEU A 50 -7.59 -3.33 5.34
C LEU A 50 -8.84 -2.48 5.11
N GLY A 51 -9.20 -1.72 6.14
CA GLY A 51 -10.25 -0.70 6.02
C GLY A 51 -9.83 0.43 5.07
N ARG A 52 -10.82 1.17 4.56
CA ARG A 52 -10.65 2.19 3.50
C ARG A 52 -9.50 3.18 3.74
N GLY A 53 -9.29 3.65 4.98
CA GLY A 53 -8.20 4.59 5.30
C GLY A 53 -6.80 4.01 5.05
N HIS A 54 -6.57 2.77 5.47
CA HIS A 54 -5.30 2.06 5.23
C HIS A 54 -5.14 1.71 3.74
N ALA A 55 -6.21 1.24 3.11
CA ALA A 55 -6.18 0.92 1.68
C ALA A 55 -5.86 2.15 0.81
N MET A 56 -6.37 3.34 1.17
CA MET A 56 -6.05 4.59 0.47
C MET A 56 -4.58 4.99 0.59
N ALA A 57 -3.91 4.66 1.71
CA ALA A 57 -2.47 4.90 1.82
C ALA A 57 -1.67 4.06 0.81
N ILE A 58 -2.06 2.80 0.60
CA ILE A 58 -1.45 1.95 -0.44
C ILE A 58 -1.78 2.47 -1.83
N VAL A 59 -3.01 2.91 -2.11
CA VAL A 59 -3.35 3.54 -3.40
C VAL A 59 -2.42 4.71 -3.71
N ALA A 60 -2.14 5.58 -2.73
CA ALA A 60 -1.22 6.70 -2.91
C ALA A 60 0.22 6.23 -3.20
N VAL A 61 0.68 5.16 -2.55
CA VAL A 61 1.98 4.51 -2.83
C VAL A 61 2.05 3.98 -4.27
N LEU A 62 1.00 3.29 -4.73
CA LEU A 62 0.94 2.70 -6.07
C LEU A 62 0.93 3.77 -7.17
N LYS A 63 0.28 4.91 -6.90
CA LYS A 63 0.25 6.06 -7.83
C LYS A 63 1.51 6.92 -7.79
N GLY A 64 2.43 6.66 -6.87
CA GLY A 64 3.61 7.52 -6.65
C GLY A 64 3.26 8.90 -6.09
N GLU A 65 2.07 9.07 -5.52
CA GLU A 65 1.58 10.34 -4.96
C GLU A 65 2.07 10.58 -3.53
N ALA A 66 2.71 9.58 -2.91
CA ALA A 66 3.20 9.68 -1.54
C ALA A 66 4.65 9.21 -1.43
N PRO A 67 5.48 9.93 -0.64
CA PRO A 67 6.85 9.52 -0.39
C PRO A 67 6.83 8.21 0.40
N VAL A 68 7.47 7.19 -0.16
CA VAL A 68 7.80 5.98 0.58
C VAL A 68 9.09 6.29 1.34
N LEU A 69 8.95 6.68 2.60
CA LEU A 69 10.09 6.64 3.51
C LEU A 69 10.23 5.17 3.91
N ASP A 70 11.21 4.50 3.32
CA ASP A 70 11.50 3.11 3.65
C ASP A 70 11.77 3.01 5.15
N ALA A 71 10.83 2.43 5.89
CA ALA A 71 11.00 2.12 7.30
C ALA A 71 12.14 1.09 7.53
N ASP A 72 12.63 0.49 6.44
CA ASP A 72 13.75 -0.47 6.42
C ASP A 72 15.08 0.15 5.95
N HIS A 73 15.20 1.47 5.82
CA HIS A 73 16.52 2.09 5.65
C HIS A 73 17.26 2.14 7.02
N ARG A 74 17.53 0.97 7.60
CA ARG A 74 18.76 0.78 8.37
C ARG A 74 19.86 0.57 7.34
N ALA A 75 20.39 1.68 6.82
CA ALA A 75 21.76 1.66 6.34
C ALA A 75 22.64 1.34 7.56
N ASP A 76 23.54 0.39 7.35
CA ASP A 76 24.50 -0.15 8.29
C ASP A 76 25.37 0.92 8.97
#